data_AF-A0A745K0X8-F1
#
_entry.id   AF-A0A745K0X8-F1
#
_cell.length_a   1.000
_cell.length_b   1.000
_cell.length_c   1.000
_cell.angle_alpha   90.00
_cell.angle_beta   90.00
_cell.angle_gamma   90.00
#
_symmetry.space_group_name_H-M   'P 1'
#
loop_
_entity.id
_entity.type
_entity.pdbx_description
1 polymer ?
#
loop_
_entity_poly.entity_id
_entity_poly.type
_entity_poly.pdbx_seq_one_letter_code
_entity_poly.pdbx_strand_id
1 'polypeptide(L)' 'MERVLIVERTRAGLAAAREQGRIGGRRPKLTPEQWAQAGRLIRAGVPRRQVAIIYDVGVSTLYKKFPVGGD' A
#
# COMPACT_ATOMS: atom_id res chain seq x y z
N MET A 1 27.96 3.36 -23.49
CA MET A 1 27.04 2.61 -24.39
C MET A 1 26.43 1.39 -23.68
N GLU A 2 27.23 0.56 -23.03
CA GLU A 2 26.77 -0.65 -22.32
C GLU A 2 25.69 -0.43 -21.24
N ARG A 3 25.83 0.61 -20.40
CA ARG A 3 24.83 0.91 -19.35
C ARG A 3 23.44 1.22 -19.90
N VAL A 4 23.35 1.90 -21.04
CA VAL A 4 22.08 2.27 -21.68
C VAL A 4 21.36 1.01 -22.16
N LEU A 5 22.10 0.12 -22.83
CA LEU A 5 21.60 -1.18 -23.30
C LEU A 5 21.11 -2.08 -22.14
N ILE A 6 21.81 -2.10 -21.01
CA ILE A 6 21.38 -2.85 -19.82
C ILE A 6 20.07 -2.28 -19.27
N VAL A 7 19.98 -0.95 -19.12
CA VAL A 7 18.77 -0.28 -18.61
C VAL A 7 17.57 -0.55 -19.53
N GLU A 8 17.76 -0.47 -20.84
CA GLU A 8 16.70 -0.77 -21.82
C GLU A 8 16.21 -2.22 -21.70
N ARG A 9 17.13 -3.18 -21.64
CA ARG A 9 16.77 -4.60 -21.47
C ARG A 9 16.02 -4.86 -20.16
N THR A 10 16.48 -4.27 -19.04
CA THR A 10 15.78 -4.41 -17.75
C THR A 10 14.37 -3.82 -17.82
N ARG A 11 14.20 -2.65 -18.44
CA ARG A 11 12.88 -2.03 -18.60
C ARG A 11 11.96 -2.87 -19.48
N ALA A 12 12.46 -3.41 -20.59
CA ALA A 12 11.71 -4.30 -21.46
C ALA A 12 11.24 -5.57 -20.70
N GLY A 13 12.12 -6.19 -19.92
CA GLY A 13 11.76 -7.35 -19.09
C GLY A 13 10.72 -7.02 -18.01
N LEU A 14 10.84 -5.86 -17.35
CA LEU A 14 9.84 -5.38 -16.38
C LEU A 14 8.48 -5.11 -17.03
N ALA A 15 8.45 -4.61 -18.27
CA ALA A 15 7.23 -4.38 -19.02
C ALA A 15 6.54 -5.72 -19.37
N ALA A 16 7.28 -6.67 -19.94
CA ALA A 16 6.76 -8.00 -20.25
C ALA A 16 6.21 -8.72 -19.01
N ALA A 17 6.89 -8.60 -17.85
CA ALA A 17 6.39 -9.18 -16.61
C ALA A 17 5.08 -8.51 -16.14
N ARG A 18 4.93 -7.19 -16.32
CA ARG A 18 3.69 -6.47 -16.01
C ARG A 18 2.52 -6.91 -16.90
N GLU A 19 2.77 -7.12 -18.19
CA GLU A 19 1.77 -7.64 -19.14
C GLU A 19 1.28 -9.04 -18.74
N GLN A 20 2.15 -9.87 -18.17
CA GLN A 20 1.81 -11.17 -17.59
C GLN A 20 1.09 -11.08 -16.23
N GLY A 21 0.76 -9.88 -15.75
CA GLY A 21 0.01 -9.66 -14.51
C GLY A 21 0.87 -9.44 -13.27
N ARG A 22 2.20 -9.29 -13.39
CA ARG A 22 3.06 -8.97 -12.25
C ARG A 22 2.90 -7.50 -11.86
N ILE A 23 2.25 -7.22 -10.73
CA ILE A 23 2.09 -5.84 -10.21
C ILE A 23 3.45 -5.20 -9.85
N GLY A 24 4.35 -5.96 -9.22
CA GLY A 24 5.63 -5.46 -8.70
C GLY A 24 5.49 -4.62 -7.43
N GLY A 25 6.58 -3.98 -7.00
CA GLY A 25 6.58 -3.11 -5.81
C GLY A 25 6.51 -3.83 -4.46
N ARG A 26 6.32 -3.05 -3.39
CA ARG A 26 6.18 -3.57 -2.02
C ARG A 26 4.79 -4.17 -1.83
N ARG A 27 4.73 -5.41 -1.34
CA ARG A 27 3.45 -6.07 -1.00
C ARG A 27 2.72 -5.29 0.10
N PRO A 28 1.40 -5.06 -0.02
CA PRO A 28 0.61 -4.46 1.06
C PRO A 28 0.74 -5.27 2.36
N LYS A 29 0.95 -4.58 3.49
CA LYS A 29 1.01 -5.24 4.81
C LYS A 29 -0.37 -5.70 5.29
N LEU A 30 -1.41 -4.94 4.97
CA LEU A 30 -2.79 -5.19 5.40
C LEU A 30 -3.63 -5.72 4.24
N THR A 31 -4.46 -6.74 4.54
CA THR A 31 -5.45 -7.27 3.60
C THR A 31 -6.65 -6.32 3.45
N PRO A 32 -7.47 -6.46 2.39
CA PRO A 32 -8.69 -5.67 2.23
C PRO A 32 -9.64 -5.76 3.43
N GLU A 33 -9.76 -6.94 4.04
CA GLU A 33 -10.63 -7.19 5.19
C GLU A 33 -10.11 -6.48 6.44
N GLN A 34 -8.79 -6.48 6.64
CA GLN A 34 -8.15 -5.75 7.73
C GLN A 34 -8.35 -4.23 7.57
N TRP A 35 -8.29 -3.72 6.34
CA TRP A 35 -8.63 -2.32 6.07
C TRP A 35 -10.09 -2.01 6.38
N ALA A 36 -11.02 -2.87 5.99
CA ALA A 36 -12.43 -2.69 6.30
C ALA A 36 -12.67 -2.67 7.82
N GLN A 37 -12.01 -3.56 8.57
CA GLN A 37 -12.10 -3.59 10.03
C GLN A 37 -11.48 -2.34 10.67
N ALA A 38 -10.28 -1.92 10.24
CA ALA A 38 -9.66 -0.69 10.72
C ALA A 38 -10.57 0.54 10.49
N GLY A 39 -11.21 0.62 9.33
CA GLY A 39 -12.18 1.68 9.02
C GLY A 39 -13.43 1.63 9.89
N ARG A 40 -13.93 0.45 10.27
CA ARG A 40 -15.04 0.31 11.24
C ARG A 40 -14.63 0.80 12.63
N LEU A 41 -13.43 0.45 13.11
CA LEU A 41 -12.94 0.90 14.42
C LEU A 41 -12.80 2.43 14.47
N ILE A 42 -12.25 3.03 13.41
CA ILE A 42 -12.09 4.49 13.34
C ILE A 42 -13.46 5.20 13.32
N ARG A 43 -14.44 4.68 12.57
CA ARG A 43 -15.81 5.23 12.55
C ARG A 43 -16.54 5.05 13.88
N ALA A 44 -16.26 3.98 14.61
CA ALA A 44 -16.78 3.76 15.96
C ALA A 44 -16.14 4.69 17.02
N GLY A 45 -15.23 5.59 16.62
CA GLY A 45 -14.60 6.55 17.52
C GLY A 45 -13.32 6.03 18.20
N VAL A 46 -12.82 4.84 17.83
CA VAL A 46 -11.55 4.33 18.38
C VAL A 46 -10.41 5.24 17.94
N PRO A 47 -9.54 5.70 18.87
CA PRO A 47 -8.46 6.59 18.51
C PRO A 47 -7.50 5.93 17.52
N ARG A 48 -7.15 6.65 16.46
CA ARG A 48 -6.25 6.17 15.38
C ARG A 48 -4.91 5.65 15.91
N ARG A 49 -4.40 6.19 17.03
CA ARG A 49 -3.18 5.67 17.68
C ARG A 49 -3.36 4.23 18.17
N GLN A 50 -4.51 3.89 18.74
CA GLN A 50 -4.79 2.54 19.21
C GLN A 50 -4.97 1.58 18.02
N VAL A 51 -5.68 2.01 16.98
CA VAL A 51 -5.83 1.23 15.73
C VAL A 51 -4.46 0.97 15.08
N ALA A 52 -3.57 1.96 15.10
CA ALA A 52 -2.21 1.84 14.59
C ALA A 52 -1.39 0.77 15.33
N ILE A 53 -1.54 0.68 16.65
CA ILE A 53 -0.89 -0.35 17.46
C ILE A 53 -1.45 -1.75 17.14
N ILE A 54 -2.77 -1.88 17.05
CA ILE A 54 -3.44 -3.17 16.75
C ILE A 54 -2.93 -3.78 15.44
N TYR A 55 -2.76 -2.95 14.41
CA TYR A 55 -2.33 -3.39 13.08
C TYR A 55 -0.82 -3.24 12.82
N ASP A 56 -0.07 -2.77 13.82
CA ASP A 56 1.36 -2.45 13.72
C ASP A 56 1.68 -1.59 12.48
N VAL A 57 0.98 -0.47 12.34
CA VAL A 57 1.15 0.49 11.25
C VAL A 57 1.43 1.89 11.79
N GLY A 58 2.15 2.70 11.02
CA GLY A 58 2.31 4.11 11.35
C GLY A 58 0.96 4.84 11.38
N VAL A 59 0.78 5.78 12.30
CA VAL A 59 -0.44 6.60 12.39
C VAL A 59 -0.70 7.38 11.09
N SER A 60 0.37 7.80 10.40
CA SER A 60 0.31 8.44 9.08
C SER A 60 -0.33 7.56 8.01
N THR A 61 -0.14 6.25 8.09
CA THR A 61 -0.78 5.27 7.19
C THR A 61 -2.30 5.28 7.35
N LEU A 62 -2.79 5.40 8.58
CA LEU A 62 -4.22 5.49 8.85
C LEU A 62 -4.81 6.84 8.41
N TYR A 63 -4.10 7.95 8.58
CA TYR A 63 -4.56 9.25 8.07
C TYR A 63 -4.61 9.29 6.53
N LYS A 64 -3.64 8.67 5.85
CA LYS A 64 -3.64 8.58 4.38
C LYS A 64 -4.81 7.75 3.86
N LYS A 65 -5.19 6.68 4.56
CA LYS A 65 -6.29 5.80 4.15
C LYS A 65 -7.67 6.32 4.59
N PHE A 66 -7.73 6.94 5.77
CA PHE A 66 -8.95 7.43 6.42
C PHE A 66 -8.77 8.91 6.83
N PRO A 67 -8.85 9.85 5.86
CA PRO A 67 -8.71 11.28 6.13
C PRO A 67 -9.80 11.78 7.08
N VAL A 68 -9.52 12.87 7.78
CA VAL A 68 -10.51 13.57 8.60
C VAL A 68 -11.29 14.53 7.70
N GLY A 69 -12.61 14.31 7.56
CA GLY A 69 -13.50 15.19 6.79
C GLY A 69 -13.75 14.81 5.33
N GLY A 70 -13.38 13.59 4.89
CA GLY A 70 -13.78 13.07 3.58
C GLY A 70 -14.74 11.91 3.77
N ASP A 71 -16.02 12.15 3.49
CA ASP A 71 -17.03 11.11 3.27
C ASP A 71 -16.84 10.46 1.88
#